data_AF-A0A3D1P1L1-F1
#
_entry.id   AF-A0A3D1P1L1-F1
#
_cell.length_a   1.000
_cell.length_b   1.000
_cell.length_c   1.000
_cell.angle_alpha   90.00
_cell.angle_beta   90.00
_cell.angle_gamma   90.00
#
_symmetry.space_group_name_H-M   'P 1'
#
loop_
_entity.id
_entity.type
_entity.pdbx_description
1 polymer ?
#
loop_
_entity_poly.entity_id
_entity_poly.type
_entity_poly.pdbx_seq_one_letter_code
_entity_poly.pdbx_strand_id
1 'polypeptide(L)'
;MESLVARAGWWLAALLFAVFMFANALDTGFAVHMAIFALAALAGLVISLRKTDYKLAAAGIKLPTDQSRYDDDLVRAGVILTTFWGCVGFLVGLVIALQLSFPALNLGFEYTTFGRLRPLHTSAVIFAFGGTALIATSFYIVQRTCRARLAFPALARFVFWGYQLFIVLAATGYVLGVTQGKEYAEPEWYVDLWLTLVWVAYLVVFVGTIVKRTEPHIYVANWFFLSFILTVAMLHLVNNVNLPVSVFGSLSYPLWAGVQGALVQWWYGHNAVGFFLTAGFLAMMYYFVPKQAERPVYSYRLSIVHFWALIFLYIWAGPHHLHYTALPDWAQTLGMVFSVMLWMPSWGGMINGLMTLNGAWDKVRTDPIIRMMVMSIAFYGMSTFEGPMMSIKSVNSLSHYTDWTIGHVHSGALG
;
A
#
# COMPACT_ATOMS: atom_id res chain seq x y z
N MET A 1 24.15 12.32 13.76
CA MET A 1 23.60 11.57 14.92
C MET A 1 22.80 12.55 15.75
N GLU A 2 21.52 12.30 15.96
CA GLU A 2 20.63 13.24 16.66
C GLU A 2 20.78 13.15 18.18
N SER A 3 20.99 14.27 18.86
CA SER A 3 20.91 14.37 20.31
C SER A 3 19.46 14.25 20.79
N LEU A 4 19.23 13.93 22.07
CA LEU A 4 17.89 13.96 22.65
C LEU A 4 17.22 15.32 22.42
N VAL A 5 18.00 16.40 22.62
CA VAL A 5 17.53 17.78 22.42
C VAL A 5 17.06 18.00 20.99
N ALA A 6 17.82 17.55 19.99
CA ALA A 6 17.42 17.67 18.59
C ALA A 6 16.14 16.87 18.30
N ARG A 7 16.06 15.60 18.74
CA ARG A 7 14.87 14.77 18.54
C ARG A 7 13.62 15.35 19.22
N ALA A 8 13.73 15.79 20.47
CA ALA A 8 12.65 16.45 21.18
C ALA A 8 12.27 17.78 20.52
N GLY A 9 13.26 18.53 20.03
CA GLY A 9 13.07 19.76 19.27
C GLY A 9 12.25 19.54 18.01
N TRP A 10 12.51 18.48 17.24
CA TRP A 10 11.71 18.16 16.04
C TRP A 10 10.26 17.82 16.38
N TRP A 11 10.01 17.04 17.43
CA TRP A 11 8.64 16.74 17.86
C TRP A 11 7.91 17.99 18.35
N LEU A 12 8.59 18.85 19.10
CA LEU A 12 8.03 20.12 19.56
C LEU A 12 7.73 21.06 18.40
N ALA A 13 8.63 21.16 17.41
CA ALA A 13 8.41 21.96 16.21
C ALA A 13 7.21 21.44 15.41
N ALA A 14 7.09 20.12 15.23
CA ALA A 14 5.93 19.50 14.57
C ALA A 14 4.63 19.77 15.34
N LEU A 15 4.65 19.69 16.67
CA LEU A 15 3.51 20.01 17.53
C LEU A 15 3.09 21.47 17.38
N LEU A 16 4.02 22.41 17.50
CA LEU A 16 3.74 23.84 17.38
C LEU A 16 3.23 24.20 15.98
N PHE A 17 3.81 23.60 14.94
CA PHE A 17 3.33 23.74 13.57
C PHE A 17 1.89 23.24 13.44
N ALA A 18 1.58 22.04 13.93
CA ALA A 18 0.22 21.48 13.86
C ALA A 18 -0.80 22.33 14.65
N VAL A 19 -0.42 22.85 15.83
CA VAL A 19 -1.28 23.76 16.62
C VAL A 19 -1.50 25.09 15.90
N PHE A 20 -0.48 25.63 15.25
CA PHE A 20 -0.61 26.84 14.44
C PHE A 20 -1.57 26.62 13.25
N MET A 21 -1.42 25.50 12.52
CA MET A 21 -2.32 25.16 11.42
C MET A 21 -3.75 24.91 11.90
N PHE A 22 -3.92 24.27 13.06
CA PHE A 22 -5.21 24.08 13.72
C PHE A 22 -5.90 25.41 14.04
N ALA A 23 -5.17 26.36 14.65
CA ALA A 23 -5.71 27.65 15.06
C ALA A 23 -6.15 28.54 13.89
N ASN A 24 -5.59 28.31 12.70
CA ASN A 24 -5.91 29.04 11.47
C ASN A 24 -6.83 28.27 10.52
N ALA A 25 -7.32 27.09 10.92
CA ALA A 25 -8.09 26.21 10.04
C ALA A 25 -9.39 26.87 9.54
N LEU A 26 -9.64 26.77 8.23
CA LEU A 26 -10.83 27.33 7.57
C LEU A 26 -12.01 26.39 7.52
N ASP A 27 -11.79 25.09 7.77
CA ASP A 27 -12.82 24.07 7.83
C ASP A 27 -12.55 23.07 8.96
N THR A 28 -13.63 22.39 9.38
CA THR A 28 -13.60 21.48 10.53
C THR A 28 -12.79 20.22 10.23
N GLY A 29 -12.81 19.72 8.99
CA GLY A 29 -12.07 18.50 8.61
C GLY A 29 -10.57 18.70 8.74
N PHE A 30 -10.07 19.81 8.18
CA PHE A 30 -8.69 20.24 8.30
C PHE A 30 -8.29 20.48 9.76
N ALA A 31 -9.13 21.16 10.55
CA ALA A 31 -8.88 21.37 11.98
C ALA A 31 -8.73 20.03 12.71
N VAL A 32 -9.66 19.08 12.53
CA VAL A 32 -9.57 17.76 13.17
C VAL A 32 -8.28 17.04 12.78
N HIS A 33 -7.88 17.09 11.51
CA HIS A 33 -6.64 16.45 11.06
C HIS A 33 -5.39 17.10 11.66
N MET A 34 -5.34 18.43 11.76
CA MET A 34 -4.24 19.13 12.42
C MET A 34 -4.18 18.81 13.93
N ALA A 35 -5.33 18.63 14.58
CA ALA A 35 -5.38 18.17 15.97
C ALA A 35 -4.83 16.74 16.11
N ILE A 36 -5.18 15.82 15.20
CA ILE A 36 -4.63 14.45 15.17
C ILE A 36 -3.10 14.49 14.99
N PHE A 37 -2.59 15.32 14.06
CA PHE A 37 -1.15 15.52 13.89
C PHE A 37 -0.48 16.07 15.15
N ALA A 38 -1.07 17.06 15.81
CA ALA A 38 -0.57 17.64 17.05
C ALA A 38 -0.50 16.58 18.16
N LEU A 39 -1.54 15.76 18.32
CA LEU A 39 -1.56 14.67 19.30
C LEU A 39 -0.49 13.61 19.00
N ALA A 40 -0.29 13.25 17.73
CA ALA A 40 0.75 12.32 17.33
C ALA A 40 2.16 12.88 17.62
N ALA A 41 2.40 14.17 17.34
CA ALA A 41 3.66 14.84 17.63
C ALA A 41 3.91 14.94 19.15
N LEU A 42 2.89 15.26 19.94
CA LEU A 42 2.96 15.28 21.40
C LEU A 42 3.27 13.88 21.96
N ALA A 43 2.61 12.84 21.45
CA ALA A 43 2.90 11.47 21.84
C ALA A 43 4.36 11.10 21.50
N GLY A 44 4.84 11.46 20.31
CA GLY A 44 6.23 11.28 19.90
C GLY A 44 7.23 11.98 20.83
N LEU A 45 6.93 13.21 21.23
CA LEU A 45 7.71 13.98 22.21
C LEU A 45 7.76 13.27 23.56
N VAL A 46 6.61 12.93 24.12
CA VAL A 46 6.49 12.30 25.44
C VAL A 46 7.18 10.93 25.45
N ILE A 47 6.98 10.11 24.42
CA ILE A 47 7.64 8.80 24.30
C ILE A 47 9.16 8.97 24.18
N SER A 48 9.63 9.94 23.39
CA SER A 48 11.07 10.20 23.22
C SER A 48 11.73 10.61 24.53
N LEU A 49 11.07 11.47 25.31
CA LEU A 49 11.56 11.89 26.64
C LEU A 49 11.54 10.72 27.63
N ARG A 50 10.42 9.98 27.72
CA ARG A 50 10.26 8.87 28.68
C ARG A 50 11.17 7.67 28.42
N LYS A 51 11.46 7.35 27.16
CA LYS A 51 12.33 6.20 26.81
C LYS A 51 13.81 6.53 26.87
N THR A 52 14.19 7.79 27.13
CA THR A 52 15.59 8.16 27.18
C THR A 52 16.19 7.87 28.56
N ASP A 53 17.27 7.11 28.57
CA ASP A 53 18.12 7.00 29.76
C ASP A 53 18.96 8.28 29.90
N TYR A 54 18.54 9.16 30.81
CA TYR A 54 19.21 10.44 31.04
C TYR A 54 20.62 10.30 31.61
N LYS A 55 20.93 9.20 32.32
CA LYS A 55 22.29 8.97 32.84
C LYS A 55 23.25 8.65 31.69
N LEU A 56 22.84 7.76 30.79
CA LEU A 56 23.62 7.43 29.59
C LEU A 56 23.71 8.61 28.63
N ALA A 57 22.60 9.35 28.45
CA ALA A 57 22.57 10.52 27.59
C ALA A 57 23.49 11.64 28.11
N ALA A 58 23.49 11.91 29.42
CA ALA A 58 24.38 12.89 30.06
C ALA A 58 25.86 12.47 29.96
N ALA A 59 26.14 11.17 30.03
CA ALA A 59 27.48 10.61 29.85
C ALA A 59 27.93 10.53 28.38
N GLY A 60 27.06 10.88 27.41
CA GLY A 60 27.36 10.74 25.97
C GLY A 60 27.50 9.28 25.49
N ILE A 61 27.13 8.31 26.32
CA ILE A 61 27.29 6.88 26.05
C ILE A 61 26.11 6.39 25.21
N LYS A 62 26.40 5.80 24.05
CA LYS A 62 25.42 5.07 23.24
C LYS A 62 25.52 3.58 23.50
N LEU A 63 24.37 2.97 23.81
CA LEU A 63 24.26 1.52 23.81
C LEU A 63 24.49 1.01 22.38
N PRO A 64 25.46 0.10 22.16
CA PRO A 64 25.66 -0.51 20.85
C PRO A 64 24.39 -1.27 20.46
N THR A 65 23.85 -1.01 19.28
CA THR A 65 22.83 -1.88 18.70
C THR A 65 23.48 -3.17 18.22
N ASP A 66 23.08 -4.30 18.77
CA ASP A 66 23.52 -5.62 18.34
C ASP A 66 23.20 -5.83 16.85
N GLN A 67 24.25 -5.80 16.02
CA GLN A 67 24.14 -5.97 14.57
C GLN A 67 23.96 -7.44 14.16
N SER A 68 24.16 -8.39 15.08
CA SER A 68 23.96 -9.82 14.81
C SER A 68 22.48 -10.21 14.74
N ARG A 69 21.59 -9.34 15.24
CA ARG A 69 20.13 -9.55 15.26
C ARG A 69 19.40 -8.62 14.31
N TYR A 70 18.38 -9.15 13.64
CA TYR A 70 17.45 -8.36 12.84
C TYR A 70 16.58 -7.44 13.71
N ASP A 71 16.12 -6.33 13.13
CA ASP A 71 15.14 -5.43 13.74
C ASP A 71 13.73 -5.96 13.47
N ASP A 72 13.27 -6.92 14.29
CA ASP A 72 11.96 -7.57 14.13
C ASP A 72 10.85 -6.89 14.96
N ASP A 73 11.15 -5.86 15.76
CA ASP A 73 10.16 -5.18 16.60
C ASP A 73 9.04 -4.55 15.76
N LEU A 74 9.41 -3.87 14.67
CA LEU A 74 8.47 -3.28 13.72
C LEU A 74 7.67 -4.35 12.97
N VAL A 75 8.29 -5.49 12.67
CA VAL A 75 7.60 -6.60 11.99
C VAL A 75 6.53 -7.18 12.92
N ARG A 76 6.84 -7.38 14.20
CA ARG A 76 5.87 -7.90 15.19
C ARG A 76 4.69 -6.95 15.38
N ALA A 77 4.96 -5.66 15.55
CA ALA A 77 3.91 -4.65 15.63
C ALA A 77 3.09 -4.60 14.33
N GLY A 78 3.77 -4.71 13.18
CA GLY A 78 3.17 -4.74 11.86
C GLY A 78 2.20 -5.90 11.68
N VAL A 79 2.57 -7.12 12.05
CA VAL A 79 1.68 -8.29 11.97
C VAL A 79 0.41 -8.08 12.81
N ILE A 80 0.53 -7.56 14.03
CA ILE A 80 -0.63 -7.24 14.89
C ILE A 80 -1.52 -6.20 14.21
N LEU A 81 -0.93 -5.11 13.73
CA LEU A 81 -1.68 -4.02 13.09
C LEU A 81 -2.28 -4.43 11.75
N THR A 82 -1.64 -5.29 10.97
CA THR A 82 -2.21 -5.91 9.77
C THR A 82 -3.47 -6.67 10.14
N THR A 83 -3.44 -7.53 11.16
CA THR A 83 -4.66 -8.26 11.58
C THR A 83 -5.76 -7.32 12.07
N PHE A 84 -5.41 -6.30 12.85
CA PHE A 84 -6.36 -5.30 13.32
C PHE A 84 -7.03 -4.54 12.15
N TRP A 85 -6.24 -4.01 11.21
CA TRP A 85 -6.78 -3.30 10.06
C TRP A 85 -7.54 -4.20 9.10
N GLY A 86 -7.16 -5.48 8.97
CA GLY A 86 -7.94 -6.49 8.26
C GLY A 86 -9.33 -6.64 8.86
N CYS A 87 -9.42 -6.82 10.19
CA CYS A 87 -10.71 -6.88 10.88
C CYS A 87 -11.55 -5.63 10.67
N VAL A 88 -10.96 -4.43 10.81
CA VAL A 88 -11.66 -3.15 10.61
C VAL A 88 -12.14 -3.03 9.16
N GLY A 89 -11.25 -3.21 8.18
CA GLY A 89 -11.58 -3.07 6.76
C GLY A 89 -12.66 -4.05 6.30
N PHE A 90 -12.58 -5.32 6.72
CA PHE A 90 -13.59 -6.33 6.38
C PHE A 90 -14.92 -6.09 7.10
N LEU A 91 -14.89 -5.61 8.35
CA LEU A 91 -16.11 -5.21 9.06
C LEU A 91 -16.82 -4.06 8.36
N VAL A 92 -16.10 -3.00 7.97
CA VAL A 92 -16.69 -1.89 7.21
C VAL A 92 -17.20 -2.38 5.86
N GLY A 93 -16.48 -3.29 5.20
CA GLY A 93 -16.92 -3.96 3.97
C GLY A 93 -18.26 -4.68 4.13
N LEU A 94 -18.41 -5.46 5.20
CA LEU A 94 -19.67 -6.11 5.54
C LEU A 94 -20.78 -5.10 5.83
N VAL A 95 -20.49 -4.02 6.57
CA VAL A 95 -21.47 -2.96 6.87
C VAL A 95 -21.98 -2.31 5.58
N ILE A 96 -21.09 -1.89 4.67
CA ILE A 96 -21.52 -1.22 3.43
C ILE A 96 -22.23 -2.19 2.47
N ALA A 97 -21.88 -3.48 2.47
CA ALA A 97 -22.62 -4.50 1.72
C ALA A 97 -24.04 -4.66 2.27
N LEU A 98 -24.21 -4.68 3.60
CA LEU A 98 -25.51 -4.70 4.24
C LEU A 98 -26.30 -3.41 3.99
N GLN A 99 -25.66 -2.24 3.89
CA GLN A 99 -26.32 -0.99 3.53
C GLN A 99 -26.91 -1.01 2.12
N LEU A 100 -26.28 -1.71 1.17
CA LEU A 100 -26.84 -1.90 -0.18
C LEU A 100 -28.09 -2.78 -0.16
N SER A 101 -28.15 -3.78 0.72
CA SER A 101 -29.32 -4.67 0.87
C SER A 101 -30.42 -4.09 1.76
N PHE A 102 -30.02 -3.34 2.80
CA PHE A 102 -30.90 -2.78 3.82
C PHE A 102 -30.53 -1.29 4.06
N PRO A 103 -31.05 -0.36 3.24
CA PRO A 103 -30.67 1.06 3.30
C PRO A 103 -30.90 1.75 4.66
N ALA A 104 -31.78 1.22 5.52
CA ALA A 104 -31.98 1.70 6.89
C ALA A 104 -30.68 1.68 7.73
N LEU A 105 -29.71 0.83 7.38
CA LEU A 105 -28.40 0.77 8.04
C LEU A 105 -27.48 1.96 7.72
N ASN A 106 -27.92 2.93 6.91
CA ASN A 106 -27.25 4.24 6.81
C ASN A 106 -27.49 5.13 8.05
N LEU A 107 -28.45 4.77 8.91
CA LEU A 107 -28.75 5.40 10.21
C LEU A 107 -29.15 6.89 10.20
N GLY A 108 -29.26 7.53 9.03
CA GLY A 108 -29.65 8.94 8.91
C GLY A 108 -28.57 9.94 9.34
N PHE A 109 -27.33 9.50 9.60
CA PHE A 109 -26.19 10.37 9.89
C PHE A 109 -25.24 10.43 8.70
N GLU A 110 -24.70 11.61 8.40
CA GLU A 110 -23.77 11.80 7.29
C GLU A 110 -22.52 10.90 7.39
N TYR A 111 -22.01 10.70 8.62
CA TYR A 111 -20.82 9.91 8.95
C TYR A 111 -20.96 8.42 8.65
N THR A 112 -22.19 7.90 8.62
CA THR A 112 -22.47 6.46 8.47
C THR A 112 -23.03 6.12 7.10
N THR A 113 -23.10 7.09 6.18
CA THR A 113 -23.62 6.84 4.83
C THR A 113 -22.68 5.98 4.00
N PHE A 114 -23.26 5.15 3.12
CA PHE A 114 -22.51 4.31 2.17
C PHE A 114 -21.47 5.11 1.39
N GLY A 115 -21.81 6.33 0.95
CA GLY A 115 -20.92 7.20 0.18
C GLY A 115 -19.62 7.58 0.92
N ARG A 116 -19.68 7.76 2.25
CA ARG A 116 -18.49 8.04 3.08
C ARG A 116 -17.78 6.77 3.54
N LEU A 117 -18.53 5.71 3.81
CA LEU A 117 -17.96 4.44 4.28
C LEU A 117 -17.32 3.59 3.16
N ARG A 118 -17.71 3.77 1.90
CA ARG A 118 -17.08 3.07 0.76
C ARG A 118 -15.58 3.38 0.62
N PRO A 119 -15.14 4.64 0.50
CA PRO A 119 -13.70 4.92 0.43
C PRO A 119 -12.96 4.57 1.73
N LEU A 120 -13.64 4.62 2.88
CA LEU A 120 -13.11 4.09 4.14
C LEU A 120 -12.82 2.59 4.05
N HIS A 121 -13.77 1.78 3.58
CA HIS A 121 -13.55 0.36 3.35
C HIS A 121 -12.39 0.13 2.40
N THR A 122 -12.42 0.75 1.20
CA THR A 122 -11.41 0.61 0.16
C THR A 122 -10.01 0.91 0.70
N SER A 123 -9.83 2.05 1.35
CA SER A 123 -8.53 2.44 1.91
C SER A 123 -8.12 1.58 3.11
N ALA A 124 -9.07 1.15 3.94
CA ALA A 124 -8.77 0.27 5.07
C ALA A 124 -8.28 -1.11 4.60
N VAL A 125 -8.88 -1.69 3.56
CA VAL A 125 -8.43 -3.00 3.05
C VAL A 125 -7.16 -2.90 2.21
N ILE A 126 -7.01 -1.87 1.38
CA ILE A 126 -5.84 -1.73 0.50
C ILE A 126 -4.65 -1.17 1.27
N PHE A 127 -4.77 0.04 1.81
CA PHE A 127 -3.64 0.75 2.40
C PHE A 127 -3.43 0.38 3.87
N ALA A 128 -4.49 0.27 4.68
CA ALA A 128 -4.29 -0.09 6.08
C ALA A 128 -3.91 -1.57 6.26
N PHE A 129 -4.74 -2.50 5.79
CA PHE A 129 -4.45 -3.93 5.85
C PHE A 129 -3.29 -4.31 4.91
N GLY A 130 -3.46 -4.12 3.60
CA GLY A 130 -2.46 -4.49 2.61
C GLY A 130 -1.14 -3.72 2.78
N GLY A 131 -1.20 -2.41 3.01
CA GLY A 131 0.01 -1.59 3.18
C GLY A 131 0.79 -1.90 4.45
N THR A 132 0.12 -2.09 5.59
CA THR A 132 0.81 -2.54 6.81
C THR A 132 1.43 -3.92 6.60
N ALA A 133 0.74 -4.83 5.90
CA ALA A 133 1.29 -6.14 5.53
C ALA A 133 2.56 -6.00 4.66
N LEU A 134 2.53 -5.16 3.63
CA LEU A 134 3.65 -4.94 2.72
C LEU A 134 4.86 -4.31 3.42
N ILE A 135 4.65 -3.30 4.27
CA ILE A 135 5.77 -2.69 5.02
C ILE A 135 6.38 -3.68 6.02
N ALA A 136 5.54 -4.43 6.76
CA ALA A 136 6.03 -5.40 7.72
C ALA A 136 6.79 -6.55 7.05
N THR A 137 6.24 -7.08 5.97
CA THR A 137 6.84 -8.20 5.23
C THR A 137 8.06 -7.77 4.44
N SER A 138 8.08 -6.57 3.83
CA SER A 138 9.27 -6.07 3.14
C SER A 138 10.44 -5.91 4.11
N PHE A 139 10.21 -5.37 5.32
CA PHE A 139 11.21 -5.25 6.36
C PHE A 139 11.70 -6.61 6.87
N TYR A 140 10.81 -7.59 6.98
CA TYR A 140 11.18 -8.95 7.36
C TYR A 140 12.03 -9.63 6.28
N ILE A 141 11.59 -9.53 5.02
CA ILE A 141 12.15 -10.22 3.86
C ILE A 141 13.49 -9.62 3.46
N VAL A 142 13.58 -8.30 3.34
CA VAL A 142 14.82 -7.63 2.89
C VAL A 142 15.97 -7.90 3.85
N GLN A 143 15.70 -7.94 5.15
CA GLN A 143 16.73 -8.23 6.15
C GLN A 143 17.33 -9.63 5.98
N ARG A 144 16.46 -10.62 5.78
CA ARG A 144 16.85 -12.04 5.68
C ARG A 144 17.46 -12.39 4.34
N THR A 145 16.92 -11.81 3.26
CA THR A 145 17.43 -12.05 1.90
C THR A 145 18.74 -11.32 1.65
N CYS A 146 18.98 -10.16 2.28
CA CYS A 146 20.26 -9.45 2.22
C CYS A 146 21.24 -9.86 3.33
N ARG A 147 20.79 -10.66 4.31
CA ARG A 147 21.53 -10.99 5.55
C ARG A 147 22.06 -9.77 6.29
N ALA A 148 21.28 -8.69 6.29
CA ALA A 148 21.66 -7.41 6.90
C ALA A 148 20.51 -6.85 7.72
N ARG A 149 20.80 -6.27 8.88
CA ARG A 149 19.82 -5.51 9.67
C ARG A 149 19.38 -4.26 8.90
N LEU A 150 18.10 -3.87 9.04
CA LEU A 150 17.52 -2.66 8.42
C LEU A 150 18.45 -1.46 8.55
N ALA A 151 18.60 -0.73 7.43
CA ALA A 151 19.27 0.55 7.42
C ALA A 151 18.44 1.61 8.17
N PHE A 152 19.13 2.62 8.71
CA PHE A 152 18.54 3.78 9.37
C PHE A 152 17.40 3.44 10.36
N PRO A 153 17.67 2.77 11.49
CA PRO A 153 16.62 2.25 12.39
C PRO A 153 15.60 3.29 12.89
N ALA A 154 16.02 4.55 13.08
CA ALA A 154 15.11 5.65 13.43
C ALA A 154 14.17 6.01 12.28
N LEU A 155 14.69 6.05 11.05
CA LEU A 155 13.91 6.31 9.84
C LEU A 155 12.93 5.16 9.56
N ALA A 156 13.32 3.90 9.80
CA ALA A 156 12.42 2.75 9.70
C ALA A 156 11.23 2.86 10.68
N ARG A 157 11.46 3.38 11.89
CA ARG A 157 10.40 3.65 12.88
C ARG A 157 9.50 4.82 12.44
N PHE A 158 10.08 5.86 11.84
CA PHE A 158 9.32 6.96 11.22
C PHE A 158 8.44 6.44 10.08
N VAL A 159 8.96 5.58 9.21
CA VAL A 159 8.18 4.95 8.13
C VAL A 159 6.97 4.22 8.71
N PHE A 160 7.22 3.33 9.67
CA PHE A 160 6.16 2.51 10.26
C PHE A 160 5.08 3.37 10.93
N TRP A 161 5.45 4.20 11.90
CA TRP A 161 4.46 5.00 12.65
C TRP A 161 3.87 6.15 11.84
N GLY A 162 4.64 6.71 10.91
CA GLY A 162 4.14 7.73 9.99
C GLY A 162 3.11 7.15 9.01
N TYR A 163 3.29 5.91 8.57
CA TYR A 163 2.28 5.20 7.79
C TYR A 163 1.01 4.93 8.60
N GLN A 164 1.13 4.55 9.88
CA GLN A 164 -0.05 4.41 10.74
C GLN A 164 -0.78 5.75 10.94
N LEU A 165 -0.05 6.87 11.03
CA LEU A 165 -0.66 8.20 11.09
C LEU A 165 -1.40 8.55 9.79
N PHE A 166 -0.81 8.23 8.63
CA PHE A 166 -1.49 8.36 7.33
C PHE A 166 -2.82 7.61 7.31
N ILE A 167 -2.84 6.35 7.76
CA ILE A 167 -4.06 5.52 7.82
C ILE A 167 -5.14 6.21 8.66
N VAL A 168 -4.79 6.73 9.84
CA VAL A 168 -5.73 7.38 10.75
C VAL A 168 -6.28 8.68 10.16
N LEU A 169 -5.44 9.48 9.50
CA LEU A 169 -5.86 10.71 8.82
C LEU A 169 -6.80 10.40 7.64
N ALA A 170 -6.46 9.42 6.82
CA ALA A 170 -7.32 8.98 5.73
C ALA A 170 -8.69 8.50 6.25
N ALA A 171 -8.68 7.59 7.24
CA ALA A 171 -9.91 7.04 7.80
C ALA A 171 -10.83 8.11 8.39
N THR A 172 -10.28 9.03 9.18
CA THR A 172 -11.07 10.15 9.74
C THR A 172 -11.52 11.13 8.66
N GLY A 173 -10.70 11.38 7.64
CA GLY A 173 -11.04 12.23 6.50
C GLY A 173 -12.30 11.75 5.77
N TYR A 174 -12.37 10.46 5.43
CA TYR A 174 -13.51 9.90 4.71
C TYR A 174 -14.82 10.03 5.47
N VAL A 175 -14.81 9.73 6.77
CA VAL A 175 -15.99 9.84 7.63
C VAL A 175 -16.43 11.31 7.73
N LEU A 176 -15.49 12.25 7.80
CA LEU A 176 -15.75 13.69 7.83
C LEU A 176 -16.14 14.28 6.45
N GLY A 177 -16.07 13.49 5.37
CA GLY A 177 -16.36 13.95 4.01
C GLY A 177 -15.22 14.71 3.34
N VAL A 178 -14.01 14.64 3.88
CA VAL A 178 -12.79 15.20 3.29
C VAL A 178 -12.25 14.20 2.27
N THR A 179 -12.46 14.47 0.99
CA THR A 179 -12.04 13.58 -0.09
C THR A 179 -11.84 14.30 -1.42
N GLN A 180 -10.85 13.87 -2.20
CA GLN A 180 -10.64 14.30 -3.59
C GLN A 180 -11.65 13.71 -4.58
N GLY A 181 -12.41 12.68 -4.19
CA GLY A 181 -13.32 11.95 -5.09
C GLY A 181 -12.64 11.10 -6.17
N LYS A 182 -11.32 10.88 -6.04
CA LYS A 182 -10.52 10.01 -6.91
C LYS A 182 -10.35 8.63 -6.27
N GLU A 183 -10.80 7.57 -6.93
CA GLU A 183 -10.71 6.21 -6.37
C GLU A 183 -9.26 5.83 -6.02
N TYR A 184 -9.06 5.24 -4.84
CA TYR A 184 -7.77 4.87 -4.28
C TYR A 184 -6.81 6.05 -3.97
N ALA A 185 -7.20 7.28 -4.29
CA ALA A 185 -6.45 8.52 -4.06
C ALA A 185 -7.33 9.56 -3.34
N GLU A 186 -8.21 9.08 -2.45
CA GLU A 186 -9.20 9.91 -1.79
C GLU A 186 -8.67 10.90 -0.75
N PRO A 187 -7.57 10.67 0.01
CA PRO A 187 -7.08 11.63 1.02
C PRO A 187 -6.72 12.97 0.39
N GLU A 188 -6.88 14.08 1.12
CA GLU A 188 -6.55 15.42 0.60
C GLU A 188 -5.05 15.75 0.61
N TRP A 189 -4.68 16.83 -0.10
CA TRP A 189 -3.31 17.21 -0.44
C TRP A 189 -2.28 17.16 0.71
N TYR A 190 -2.66 17.55 1.92
CA TYR A 190 -1.74 17.57 3.07
C TYR A 190 -1.47 16.15 3.61
N VAL A 191 -2.44 15.24 3.48
CA VAL A 191 -2.27 13.81 3.78
C VAL A 191 -1.41 13.16 2.70
N ASP A 192 -1.57 13.57 1.44
CA ASP A 192 -0.72 13.12 0.33
C ASP A 192 0.75 13.54 0.49
N LEU A 193 1.00 14.77 0.90
CA LEU A 193 2.35 15.24 1.21
C LEU A 193 2.95 14.46 2.37
N TRP A 194 2.16 14.19 3.42
CA TRP A 194 2.62 13.35 4.53
C TRP A 194 3.00 11.95 4.07
N LEU A 195 2.15 11.30 3.28
CA LEU A 195 2.44 9.98 2.73
C LEU A 195 3.69 10.02 1.84
N THR A 196 3.88 11.07 1.04
CA THR A 196 5.08 11.25 0.21
C THR A 196 6.35 11.22 1.06
N LEU A 197 6.37 11.96 2.18
CA LEU A 197 7.53 11.96 3.09
C LEU A 197 7.80 10.58 3.68
N VAL A 198 6.74 9.89 4.13
CA VAL A 198 6.82 8.52 4.66
C VAL A 198 7.35 7.55 3.61
N TRP A 199 6.89 7.68 2.36
CA TRP A 199 7.24 6.77 1.28
C TRP A 199 8.67 6.99 0.77
N VAL A 200 9.14 8.24 0.70
CA VAL A 200 10.54 8.56 0.41
C VAL A 200 11.45 7.99 1.50
N ALA A 201 11.08 8.16 2.77
CA ALA A 201 11.80 7.54 3.88
C ALA A 201 11.83 6.00 3.77
N TYR A 202 10.73 5.40 3.33
CA TYR A 202 10.63 3.95 3.12
C TYR A 202 11.59 3.48 2.03
N LEU A 203 11.65 4.18 0.89
CA LEU A 203 12.60 3.91 -0.18
C LEU A 203 14.05 3.97 0.32
N VAL A 204 14.40 5.02 1.08
CA VAL A 204 15.75 5.19 1.64
C VAL A 204 16.13 4.04 2.59
N VAL A 205 15.21 3.60 3.46
CA VAL A 205 15.42 2.46 4.35
C VAL A 205 15.61 1.17 3.56
N PHE A 206 14.74 0.92 2.57
CA PHE A 206 14.75 -0.32 1.79
C PHE A 206 16.01 -0.43 0.94
N VAL A 207 16.34 0.61 0.16
CA VAL A 207 17.56 0.66 -0.66
C VAL A 207 18.81 0.65 0.21
N GLY A 208 18.83 1.41 1.30
CA GLY A 208 19.95 1.38 2.25
C GLY A 208 20.21 -0.02 2.81
N THR A 209 19.16 -0.83 3.02
CA THR A 209 19.31 -2.21 3.47
C THR A 209 19.86 -3.12 2.37
N ILE A 210 19.43 -2.95 1.12
CA ILE A 210 19.97 -3.67 -0.04
C ILE A 210 21.45 -3.32 -0.29
N VAL A 211 21.85 -2.07 -0.11
CA VAL A 211 23.25 -1.63 -0.27
C VAL A 211 24.15 -2.31 0.76
N LYS A 212 23.65 -2.53 1.99
CA LYS A 212 24.37 -3.22 3.07
C LYS A 212 24.39 -4.75 2.96
N ARG A 213 23.86 -5.33 1.88
CA ARG A 213 23.73 -6.79 1.75
C ARG A 213 25.08 -7.49 1.81
N THR A 214 25.07 -8.73 2.31
CA THR A 214 26.25 -9.61 2.29
C THR A 214 26.39 -10.37 0.99
N GLU A 215 25.26 -10.82 0.42
CA GLU A 215 25.25 -11.60 -0.82
C GLU A 215 25.34 -10.68 -2.06
N PRO A 216 26.15 -11.00 -3.07
CA PRO A 216 26.33 -10.12 -4.23
C PRO A 216 25.03 -9.95 -5.04
N HIS A 217 24.24 -11.02 -5.14
CA HIS A 217 22.97 -11.03 -5.84
C HIS A 217 21.81 -10.53 -4.97
N ILE A 218 20.90 -9.79 -5.58
CA ILE A 218 19.66 -9.35 -4.95
C ILE A 218 18.58 -10.39 -5.25
N TYR A 219 17.92 -10.92 -4.22
CA TYR A 219 16.85 -11.90 -4.38
C TYR A 219 15.63 -11.31 -5.12
N VAL A 220 14.96 -12.13 -5.93
CA VAL A 220 13.85 -11.71 -6.81
C VAL A 220 12.72 -11.01 -6.05
N ALA A 221 12.40 -11.43 -4.83
CA ALA A 221 11.40 -10.74 -4.01
C ALA A 221 11.73 -9.25 -3.82
N ASN A 222 13.02 -8.90 -3.67
CA ASN A 222 13.43 -7.52 -3.51
C ASN A 222 13.35 -6.73 -4.83
N TRP A 223 13.36 -7.39 -6.01
CA TRP A 223 13.09 -6.73 -7.29
C TRP A 223 11.64 -6.25 -7.33
N PHE A 224 10.71 -7.14 -6.98
CA PHE A 224 9.28 -6.83 -6.88
C PHE A 224 8.99 -5.76 -5.84
N PHE A 225 9.55 -5.86 -4.63
CA PHE A 225 9.40 -4.81 -3.62
C PHE A 225 9.99 -3.47 -4.07
N LEU A 226 11.19 -3.47 -4.66
CA LEU A 226 11.80 -2.21 -5.11
C LEU A 226 10.97 -1.56 -6.23
N SER A 227 10.47 -2.36 -7.18
CA SER A 227 9.59 -1.88 -8.23
C SER A 227 8.26 -1.35 -7.67
N PHE A 228 7.67 -2.05 -6.70
CA PHE A 228 6.50 -1.61 -5.97
C PHE A 228 6.73 -0.23 -5.33
N ILE A 229 7.81 -0.06 -4.56
CA ILE A 229 8.10 1.18 -3.85
C ILE A 229 8.28 2.33 -4.82
N LEU A 230 9.08 2.13 -5.86
CA LEU A 230 9.40 3.17 -6.85
C LEU A 230 8.17 3.58 -7.67
N THR A 231 7.44 2.61 -8.21
CA THR A 231 6.29 2.90 -9.05
C THR A 231 5.19 3.55 -8.23
N VAL A 232 4.85 3.03 -7.04
CA VAL A 232 3.82 3.64 -6.18
C VAL A 232 4.16 5.10 -5.83
N ALA A 233 5.44 5.42 -5.60
CA ALA A 233 5.86 6.81 -5.39
C ALA A 233 5.57 7.69 -6.61
N MET A 234 5.90 7.21 -7.82
CA MET A 234 5.63 7.91 -9.07
C MET A 234 4.12 8.09 -9.29
N LEU A 235 3.34 7.04 -9.10
CA LEU A 235 1.88 7.06 -9.24
C LEU A 235 1.27 8.13 -8.31
N HIS A 236 1.63 8.07 -7.02
CA HIS A 236 1.16 8.98 -5.98
C HIS A 236 1.44 10.43 -6.34
N LEU A 237 2.69 10.74 -6.72
CA LEU A 237 3.10 12.11 -7.05
C LEU A 237 2.38 12.67 -8.28
N VAL A 238 2.17 11.86 -9.32
CA VAL A 238 1.59 12.34 -10.60
C VAL A 238 0.06 12.46 -10.51
N ASN A 239 -0.62 11.50 -9.86
CA ASN A 239 -2.07 11.52 -9.77
C ASN A 239 -2.58 12.59 -8.81
N ASN A 240 -1.83 12.85 -7.74
CA ASN A 240 -2.25 13.71 -6.65
C ASN A 240 -1.66 15.11 -6.76
N VAL A 241 -1.27 15.53 -7.99
CA VAL A 241 -1.00 16.93 -8.27
C VAL A 241 -2.31 17.70 -8.24
N ASN A 242 -2.62 18.25 -7.08
CA ASN A 242 -3.78 19.08 -6.85
C ASN A 242 -3.35 20.47 -6.38
N LEU A 243 -4.15 21.47 -6.70
CA LEU A 243 -4.00 22.84 -6.23
C LEU A 243 -4.86 23.03 -4.98
N PRO A 244 -4.27 23.20 -3.78
CA PRO A 244 -5.02 23.53 -2.58
C PRO A 244 -5.71 24.88 -2.75
N VAL A 245 -6.99 24.97 -2.39
CA VAL A 245 -7.73 26.24 -2.42
C VAL A 245 -7.18 27.20 -1.35
N SER A 246 -6.72 26.65 -0.23
CA SER A 246 -6.04 27.37 0.84
C SER A 246 -5.05 26.45 1.52
N VAL A 247 -3.96 27.02 2.05
CA VAL A 247 -3.02 26.29 2.90
C VAL A 247 -3.60 25.91 4.26
N PHE A 248 -4.70 26.55 4.67
CA PHE A 248 -5.40 26.33 5.94
C PHE A 248 -6.74 25.59 5.78
N GLY A 249 -7.01 25.01 4.61
CA GLY A 249 -8.22 24.26 4.33
C GLY A 249 -7.94 22.91 3.69
N SER A 250 -8.88 21.99 3.79
CA SER A 250 -8.73 20.64 3.27
C SER A 250 -8.91 20.56 1.75
N LEU A 251 -9.77 21.42 1.18
CA LEU A 251 -10.18 21.34 -0.22
C LEU A 251 -9.03 21.60 -1.21
N SER A 252 -8.87 20.70 -2.18
CA SER A 252 -8.01 20.90 -3.35
C SER A 252 -8.72 20.55 -4.66
N TYR A 253 -8.22 21.09 -5.78
CA TYR A 253 -8.70 20.74 -7.12
C TYR A 253 -7.61 20.03 -7.93
N PRO A 254 -7.96 18.97 -8.67
CA PRO A 254 -6.99 18.24 -9.47
C PRO A 254 -6.45 19.08 -10.62
N LEU A 255 -5.15 18.95 -10.91
CA LEU A 255 -4.51 19.60 -12.05
C LEU A 255 -5.09 19.09 -13.39
N TRP A 256 -5.37 17.78 -13.45
CA TRP A 256 -5.87 17.10 -14.64
C TRP A 256 -7.40 17.08 -14.65
N ALA A 257 -8.01 17.43 -15.79
CA ALA A 257 -9.46 17.49 -15.96
C ALA A 257 -9.95 16.61 -17.12
N GLY A 258 -11.26 16.29 -17.10
CA GLY A 258 -11.93 15.55 -18.18
C GLY A 258 -11.22 14.24 -18.54
N VAL A 259 -10.99 14.05 -19.84
CA VAL A 259 -10.38 12.83 -20.39
C VAL A 259 -8.94 12.61 -19.90
N GLN A 260 -8.16 13.69 -19.75
CA GLN A 260 -6.80 13.58 -19.19
C GLN A 260 -6.85 13.19 -17.73
N GLY A 261 -7.74 13.80 -16.95
CA GLY A 261 -7.98 13.43 -15.55
C GLY A 261 -8.38 11.97 -15.41
N ALA A 262 -9.28 11.47 -16.25
CA ALA A 262 -9.69 10.07 -16.27
C ALA A 262 -8.52 9.13 -16.60
N LEU A 263 -7.71 9.47 -17.61
CA LEU A 263 -6.55 8.66 -18.00
C LEU A 263 -5.50 8.60 -16.87
N VAL A 264 -5.16 9.74 -16.26
CA VAL A 264 -4.21 9.78 -15.14
C VAL A 264 -4.75 9.01 -13.95
N GLN A 265 -6.05 9.17 -13.65
CA GLN A 265 -6.73 8.47 -12.56
C GLN A 265 -6.68 6.95 -12.72
N TRP A 266 -6.90 6.42 -13.94
CA TRP A 266 -6.89 4.96 -14.14
C TRP A 266 -5.51 4.39 -14.47
N TRP A 267 -4.60 5.21 -14.98
CA TRP A 267 -3.17 4.89 -14.92
C TRP A 267 -2.72 4.72 -13.46
N TYR A 268 -3.15 5.60 -12.56
CA TYR A 268 -2.92 5.46 -11.12
C TYR A 268 -3.64 4.24 -10.55
N GLY A 269 -4.96 4.17 -10.66
CA GLY A 269 -5.78 3.16 -9.98
C GLY A 269 -5.45 1.73 -10.39
N HIS A 270 -5.23 1.48 -11.69
CA HIS A 270 -4.83 0.16 -12.14
C HIS A 270 -3.43 -0.23 -11.63
N ASN A 271 -2.47 0.70 -11.70
CA ASN A 271 -1.12 0.42 -11.25
C ASN A 271 -0.99 0.45 -9.71
N ALA A 272 -1.93 1.05 -8.99
CA ALA A 272 -2.05 0.85 -7.55
C ALA A 272 -2.32 -0.63 -7.28
N VAL A 273 -3.31 -1.25 -7.94
CA VAL A 273 -3.51 -2.71 -7.84
C VAL A 273 -2.30 -3.48 -8.37
N GLY A 274 -1.71 -3.07 -9.50
CA GLY A 274 -0.59 -3.77 -10.13
C GLY A 274 0.72 -3.79 -9.35
N PHE A 275 1.06 -2.70 -8.69
CA PHE A 275 2.32 -2.59 -7.97
C PHE A 275 2.13 -2.80 -6.48
N PHE A 276 1.07 -2.26 -5.90
CA PHE A 276 0.76 -2.43 -4.49
C PHE A 276 0.23 -3.84 -4.22
N LEU A 277 -0.86 -4.24 -4.89
CA LEU A 277 -1.56 -5.50 -4.60
C LEU A 277 -1.06 -6.70 -5.40
N THR A 278 -0.37 -6.50 -6.52
CA THR A 278 0.24 -7.59 -7.30
C THR A 278 1.75 -7.67 -7.07
N ALA A 279 2.55 -6.68 -7.47
CA ALA A 279 4.00 -6.77 -7.35
C ALA A 279 4.47 -6.93 -5.90
N GLY A 280 3.94 -6.13 -4.97
CA GLY A 280 4.25 -6.24 -3.54
C GLY A 280 3.92 -7.63 -2.96
N PHE A 281 2.77 -8.20 -3.32
CA PHE A 281 2.36 -9.52 -2.84
C PHE A 281 3.07 -10.67 -3.57
N LEU A 282 3.47 -10.50 -4.83
CA LEU A 282 4.38 -11.43 -5.52
C LEU A 282 5.73 -11.49 -4.81
N ALA A 283 6.24 -10.38 -4.26
CA ALA A 283 7.43 -10.40 -3.43
C ALA A 283 7.25 -11.27 -2.17
N MET A 284 6.09 -11.17 -1.51
CA MET A 284 5.73 -12.04 -0.40
C MET A 284 5.68 -13.51 -0.84
N MET A 285 5.02 -13.82 -1.96
CA MET A 285 4.98 -15.17 -2.54
C MET A 285 6.40 -15.72 -2.77
N TYR A 286 7.27 -14.93 -3.41
CA TYR A 286 8.66 -15.32 -3.71
C TYR A 286 9.49 -15.63 -2.47
N TYR A 287 9.15 -15.08 -1.31
CA TYR A 287 9.83 -15.42 -0.07
C TYR A 287 9.14 -16.56 0.67
N PHE A 288 7.85 -16.42 0.97
CA PHE A 288 7.16 -17.31 1.90
C PHE A 288 6.82 -18.68 1.29
N VAL A 289 6.50 -18.78 0.00
CA VAL A 289 6.20 -20.06 -0.65
C VAL A 289 7.39 -21.02 -0.62
N PRO A 290 8.58 -20.67 -1.16
CA PRO A 290 9.73 -21.57 -1.09
C PRO A 290 10.18 -21.79 0.35
N LYS A 291 10.03 -20.79 1.23
CA LYS A 291 10.43 -20.91 2.63
C LYS A 291 9.59 -21.91 3.41
N GLN A 292 8.26 -21.88 3.23
CA GLN A 292 7.33 -22.78 3.90
C GLN A 292 7.34 -24.17 3.24
N ALA A 293 7.46 -24.22 1.91
CA ALA A 293 7.54 -25.48 1.17
C ALA A 293 8.85 -26.22 1.42
N GLU A 294 9.90 -25.49 1.85
CA GLU A 294 11.29 -25.97 1.93
C GLU A 294 11.78 -26.52 0.59
N ARG A 295 11.42 -25.79 -0.48
CA ARG A 295 11.76 -26.11 -1.86
C ARG A 295 12.47 -24.93 -2.52
N PRO A 296 13.41 -25.19 -3.45
CA PRO A 296 13.96 -24.12 -4.27
C PRO A 296 12.87 -23.54 -5.16
N VAL A 297 12.97 -22.23 -5.46
CA VAL A 297 12.11 -21.60 -6.47
C VAL A 297 12.24 -22.35 -7.79
N TYR A 298 11.09 -22.66 -8.41
CA TYR A 298 11.03 -23.51 -9.59
C TYR A 298 11.90 -23.04 -10.76
N SER A 299 11.72 -21.80 -11.24
CA SER A 299 12.45 -21.31 -12.42
C SER A 299 12.91 -19.87 -12.25
N TYR A 300 14.23 -19.70 -12.13
CA TYR A 300 14.87 -18.39 -12.10
C TYR A 300 14.75 -17.64 -13.44
N ARG A 301 14.80 -18.37 -14.58
CA ARG A 301 14.59 -17.72 -15.90
C ARG A 301 13.18 -17.17 -16.02
N LEU A 302 12.18 -17.91 -15.52
CA LEU A 302 10.81 -17.42 -15.45
C LEU A 302 10.70 -16.22 -14.51
N SER A 303 11.41 -16.23 -13.38
CA SER A 303 11.51 -15.06 -12.49
C SER A 303 11.99 -13.80 -13.21
N ILE A 304 12.98 -13.89 -14.10
CA ILE A 304 13.45 -12.74 -14.89
C ILE A 304 12.40 -12.30 -15.89
N VAL A 305 11.91 -13.22 -16.73
CA VAL A 305 11.00 -12.90 -17.84
C VAL A 305 9.69 -12.31 -17.30
N HIS A 306 9.08 -12.98 -16.32
CA HIS A 306 7.80 -12.52 -15.80
C HIS A 306 7.95 -11.22 -15.01
N PHE A 307 9.06 -10.99 -14.29
CA PHE A 307 9.30 -9.72 -13.60
C PHE A 307 9.34 -8.56 -14.60
N TRP A 308 10.24 -8.60 -15.58
CA TRP A 308 10.41 -7.48 -16.50
C TRP A 308 9.20 -7.26 -17.39
N ALA A 309 8.59 -8.33 -17.89
CA ALA A 309 7.37 -8.22 -18.69
C ALA A 309 6.20 -7.69 -17.87
N LEU A 310 6.00 -8.15 -16.62
CA LEU A 310 4.92 -7.66 -15.76
C LEU A 310 5.11 -6.18 -15.45
N ILE A 311 6.27 -5.79 -14.92
CA ILE A 311 6.55 -4.40 -14.52
C ILE A 311 6.43 -3.43 -15.71
N PHE A 312 6.83 -3.85 -16.92
CA PHE A 312 6.70 -3.02 -18.12
C PHE A 312 5.26 -2.93 -18.63
N LEU A 313 4.56 -4.07 -18.77
CA LEU A 313 3.24 -4.11 -19.40
C LEU A 313 2.14 -3.51 -18.50
N TYR A 314 2.23 -3.69 -17.17
CA TYR A 314 1.17 -3.24 -16.23
C TYR A 314 0.88 -1.74 -16.36
N ILE A 315 1.92 -0.93 -16.59
CA ILE A 315 1.82 0.53 -16.71
C ILE A 315 0.82 0.96 -17.80
N TRP A 316 0.69 0.17 -18.86
CA TRP A 316 -0.14 0.48 -20.03
C TRP A 316 -1.60 0.08 -19.88
N ALA A 317 -1.96 -0.71 -18.88
CA ALA A 317 -3.29 -1.32 -18.79
C ALA A 317 -4.37 -0.38 -18.23
N GLY A 318 -4.00 0.82 -17.73
CA GLY A 318 -4.96 1.82 -17.21
C GLY A 318 -6.21 2.10 -18.09
N PRO A 319 -6.09 2.28 -19.42
CA PRO A 319 -7.23 2.57 -20.29
C PRO A 319 -8.30 1.48 -20.36
N HIS A 320 -8.07 0.26 -19.85
CA HIS A 320 -9.10 -0.79 -19.82
C HIS A 320 -10.28 -0.47 -18.88
N HIS A 321 -10.11 0.50 -18.00
CA HIS A 321 -11.17 1.05 -17.16
C HIS A 321 -12.04 2.08 -17.90
N LEU A 322 -11.64 2.47 -19.12
CA LEU A 322 -12.18 3.61 -19.86
C LEU A 322 -12.69 3.22 -21.25
N HIS A 323 -13.05 1.95 -21.44
CA HIS A 323 -13.63 1.50 -22.70
C HIS A 323 -15.00 2.12 -22.96
N TYR A 324 -15.22 2.51 -24.21
CA TYR A 324 -16.45 3.19 -24.66
C TYR A 324 -16.80 4.45 -23.85
N THR A 325 -15.78 5.13 -23.30
CA THR A 325 -15.91 6.45 -22.68
C THR A 325 -15.45 7.55 -23.65
N ALA A 326 -15.35 8.78 -23.15
CA ALA A 326 -14.79 9.91 -23.90
C ALA A 326 -13.26 9.81 -24.16
N LEU A 327 -12.57 8.80 -23.59
CA LEU A 327 -11.15 8.56 -23.89
C LEU A 327 -10.97 8.19 -25.37
N PRO A 328 -9.96 8.74 -26.09
CA PRO A 328 -9.74 8.40 -27.49
C PRO A 328 -9.56 6.91 -27.74
N ASP A 329 -10.13 6.44 -28.86
CA ASP A 329 -10.15 5.02 -29.20
C ASP A 329 -8.77 4.38 -29.26
N TRP A 330 -7.74 5.11 -29.71
CA TRP A 330 -6.37 4.59 -29.76
C TRP A 330 -5.84 4.25 -28.37
N ALA A 331 -6.14 5.07 -27.35
CA ALA A 331 -5.67 4.86 -25.99
C ALA A 331 -6.41 3.69 -25.34
N GLN A 332 -7.73 3.59 -25.60
CA GLN A 332 -8.51 2.43 -25.18
C GLN A 332 -7.95 1.13 -25.79
N THR A 333 -7.69 1.10 -27.11
CA THR A 333 -7.15 -0.08 -27.78
C THR A 333 -5.76 -0.45 -27.26
N LEU A 334 -4.93 0.54 -26.93
CA LEU A 334 -3.63 0.31 -26.29
C LEU A 334 -3.81 -0.39 -24.94
N GLY A 335 -4.70 0.12 -24.07
CA GLY A 335 -4.99 -0.51 -22.79
C GLY A 335 -5.49 -1.95 -22.92
N MET A 336 -6.39 -2.21 -23.88
CA MET A 336 -6.88 -3.57 -24.16
C MET A 336 -5.73 -4.50 -24.60
N VAL A 337 -4.93 -4.12 -25.60
CA VAL A 337 -3.86 -4.97 -26.14
C VAL A 337 -2.83 -5.30 -25.06
N PHE A 338 -2.39 -4.30 -24.30
CA PHE A 338 -1.42 -4.51 -23.23
C PHE A 338 -1.99 -5.33 -22.07
N SER A 339 -3.29 -5.20 -21.76
CA SER A 339 -3.96 -6.02 -20.74
C SER A 339 -4.07 -7.49 -21.16
N VAL A 340 -4.34 -7.77 -22.44
CA VAL A 340 -4.31 -9.14 -22.97
C VAL A 340 -2.90 -9.72 -22.90
N MET A 341 -1.86 -8.95 -23.26
CA MET A 341 -0.48 -9.38 -23.15
C MET A 341 -0.03 -9.59 -21.68
N LEU A 342 -0.57 -8.79 -20.75
CA LEU A 342 -0.27 -8.84 -19.32
C LEU A 342 -0.68 -10.17 -18.66
N TRP A 343 -1.57 -10.93 -19.29
CA TRP A 343 -1.97 -12.26 -18.84
C TRP A 343 -0.76 -13.18 -18.63
N MET A 344 0.13 -13.26 -19.63
CA MET A 344 1.24 -14.22 -19.63
C MET A 344 2.26 -13.99 -18.50
N PRO A 345 2.81 -12.78 -18.27
CA PRO A 345 3.72 -12.57 -17.16
C PRO A 345 3.04 -12.62 -15.79
N SER A 346 1.75 -12.34 -15.71
CA SER A 346 0.97 -12.55 -14.48
C SER A 346 0.91 -14.04 -14.14
N TRP A 347 0.51 -14.88 -15.09
CA TRP A 347 0.56 -16.33 -14.92
C TRP A 347 1.97 -16.88 -14.72
N GLY A 348 3.00 -16.19 -15.22
CA GLY A 348 4.39 -16.49 -14.88
C GLY A 348 4.64 -16.49 -13.36
N GLY A 349 4.02 -15.57 -12.62
CA GLY A 349 4.05 -15.56 -11.16
C GLY A 349 3.34 -16.77 -10.56
N MET A 350 2.12 -17.07 -11.03
CA MET A 350 1.34 -18.22 -10.59
C MET A 350 2.09 -19.54 -10.80
N ILE A 351 2.60 -19.75 -12.02
CA ILE A 351 3.33 -20.96 -12.41
C ILE A 351 4.58 -21.10 -11.53
N ASN A 352 5.35 -20.03 -11.33
CA ASN A 352 6.56 -20.11 -10.53
C ASN A 352 6.25 -20.42 -9.05
N GLY A 353 5.16 -19.85 -8.51
CA GLY A 353 4.68 -20.15 -7.16
C GLY A 353 4.21 -21.60 -7.00
N LEU A 354 3.29 -22.07 -7.84
CA LEU A 354 2.72 -23.42 -7.73
C LEU A 354 3.74 -24.51 -8.07
N MET A 355 4.55 -24.33 -9.12
CA MET A 355 5.55 -25.34 -9.50
C MET A 355 6.70 -25.44 -8.48
N THR A 356 6.90 -24.43 -7.62
CA THR A 356 7.82 -24.51 -6.47
C THR A 356 7.37 -25.59 -5.46
N LEU A 357 6.07 -25.93 -5.43
CA LEU A 357 5.54 -27.01 -4.60
C LEU A 357 5.69 -28.42 -5.23
N ASN A 358 6.29 -28.54 -6.42
CA ASN A 358 6.48 -29.87 -7.02
C ASN A 358 7.33 -30.77 -6.10
N GLY A 359 6.78 -31.93 -5.77
CA GLY A 359 7.33 -32.86 -4.77
C GLY A 359 6.98 -32.52 -3.30
N ALA A 360 6.20 -31.47 -3.04
CA ALA A 360 5.71 -31.09 -1.70
C ALA A 360 4.17 -30.89 -1.68
N TRP A 361 3.45 -31.38 -2.68
CA TRP A 361 1.99 -31.26 -2.78
C TRP A 361 1.24 -31.97 -1.66
N ASP A 362 1.85 -32.98 -1.04
CA ASP A 362 1.36 -33.62 0.18
C ASP A 362 1.19 -32.62 1.33
N LYS A 363 2.05 -31.59 1.41
CA LYS A 363 1.96 -30.53 2.43
C LYS A 363 0.64 -29.74 2.35
N VAL A 364 -0.06 -29.70 1.22
CA VAL A 364 -1.39 -29.05 1.13
C VAL A 364 -2.42 -29.70 2.08
N ARG A 365 -2.26 -30.99 2.36
CA ARG A 365 -3.14 -31.74 3.28
C ARG A 365 -2.77 -31.52 4.75
N THR A 366 -1.48 -31.30 5.04
CA THR A 366 -0.96 -31.27 6.42
C THR A 366 -0.65 -29.87 6.95
N ASP A 367 -0.30 -28.93 6.09
CA ASP A 367 0.09 -27.56 6.44
C ASP A 367 -0.96 -26.55 5.95
N PRO A 368 -1.74 -25.93 6.86
CA PRO A 368 -2.75 -24.94 6.49
C PRO A 368 -2.16 -23.66 5.91
N ILE A 369 -0.90 -23.33 6.22
CA ILE A 369 -0.21 -22.16 5.66
C ILE A 369 0.06 -22.40 4.17
N ILE A 370 0.58 -23.58 3.81
CA ILE A 370 0.75 -23.96 2.41
C ILE A 370 -0.58 -23.98 1.68
N ARG A 371 -1.64 -24.50 2.32
CA ARG A 371 -2.99 -24.48 1.74
C ARG A 371 -3.46 -23.06 1.42
N MET A 372 -3.26 -22.12 2.35
CA MET A 372 -3.59 -20.71 2.13
C MET A 372 -2.78 -20.13 0.96
N MET A 373 -1.47 -20.39 0.90
CA MET A 373 -0.62 -19.92 -0.20
C MET A 373 -1.05 -20.48 -1.56
N VAL A 374 -1.38 -21.77 -1.64
CA VAL A 374 -1.86 -22.39 -2.89
C VAL A 374 -3.17 -21.77 -3.33
N MET A 375 -4.13 -21.61 -2.41
CA MET A 375 -5.41 -20.98 -2.72
C MET A 375 -5.22 -19.54 -3.17
N SER A 376 -4.34 -18.79 -2.52
CA SER A 376 -4.06 -17.41 -2.90
C SER A 376 -3.45 -17.31 -4.29
N ILE A 377 -2.49 -18.18 -4.62
CA ILE A 377 -1.92 -18.22 -5.97
C ILE A 377 -2.97 -18.65 -7.01
N ALA A 378 -3.90 -19.53 -6.67
CA ALA A 378 -4.99 -19.94 -7.56
C ALA A 378 -5.95 -18.78 -7.85
N PHE A 379 -6.36 -18.02 -6.83
CA PHE A 379 -7.20 -16.82 -7.00
C PHE A 379 -6.46 -15.71 -7.73
N TYR A 380 -5.17 -15.52 -7.46
CA TYR A 380 -4.29 -14.66 -8.27
C TYR A 380 -4.31 -15.08 -9.74
N GLY A 381 -4.15 -16.37 -10.05
CA GLY A 381 -4.22 -16.89 -11.41
C GLY A 381 -5.58 -16.68 -12.08
N MET A 382 -6.67 -16.90 -11.33
CA MET A 382 -8.04 -16.70 -11.79
C MET A 382 -8.31 -15.22 -12.10
N SER A 383 -8.02 -14.31 -11.18
CA SER A 383 -8.27 -12.88 -11.35
C SER A 383 -7.37 -12.28 -12.43
N THR A 384 -6.11 -12.72 -12.54
CA THR A 384 -5.20 -12.29 -13.62
C THR A 384 -5.46 -12.96 -14.97
N PHE A 385 -6.45 -13.84 -15.05
CA PHE A 385 -7.06 -14.28 -16.30
C PHE A 385 -8.36 -13.50 -16.59
N GLU A 386 -9.23 -13.36 -15.59
CA GLU A 386 -10.48 -12.61 -15.69
C GLU A 386 -10.26 -11.15 -16.08
N GLY A 387 -9.27 -10.48 -15.49
CA GLY A 387 -8.92 -9.09 -15.81
C GLY A 387 -8.63 -8.87 -17.30
N PRO A 388 -7.68 -9.61 -17.91
CA PRO A 388 -7.46 -9.60 -19.35
C PRO A 388 -8.73 -9.86 -20.18
N MET A 389 -9.60 -10.79 -19.76
CA MET A 389 -10.87 -11.03 -20.45
C MET A 389 -11.80 -9.82 -20.38
N MET A 390 -11.94 -9.20 -19.20
CA MET A 390 -12.75 -7.99 -18.99
C MET A 390 -12.15 -6.73 -19.66
N SER A 391 -10.87 -6.75 -20.01
CA SER A 391 -10.20 -5.69 -20.77
C SER A 391 -10.49 -5.75 -22.28
N ILE A 392 -11.11 -6.82 -22.78
CA ILE A 392 -11.56 -6.89 -24.16
C ILE A 392 -12.80 -5.99 -24.28
N LYS A 393 -12.77 -5.01 -25.18
CA LYS A 393 -13.86 -4.02 -25.33
C LYS A 393 -15.25 -4.67 -25.34
N SER A 394 -15.49 -5.72 -26.14
CA SER A 394 -16.79 -6.40 -26.21
C SER A 394 -17.24 -7.09 -24.92
N VAL A 395 -16.31 -7.54 -24.07
CA VAL A 395 -16.63 -8.06 -22.74
C VAL A 395 -16.88 -6.90 -21.79
N ASN A 396 -16.06 -5.85 -21.87
CA ASN A 396 -16.19 -4.66 -21.06
C ASN A 396 -17.53 -3.95 -21.26
N SER A 397 -18.10 -3.95 -22.47
CA SER A 397 -19.44 -3.41 -22.72
C SER A 397 -20.56 -4.10 -21.93
N LEU A 398 -20.28 -5.28 -21.35
CA LEU A 398 -21.18 -5.98 -20.44
C LEU A 398 -20.75 -5.86 -18.97
N SER A 399 -19.44 -5.84 -18.69
CA SER A 399 -18.93 -5.87 -17.32
C SER A 399 -18.85 -4.48 -16.67
N HIS A 400 -18.67 -3.42 -17.46
CA HIS A 400 -18.49 -2.06 -16.98
C HIS A 400 -19.74 -1.55 -16.26
N TYR A 401 -19.55 -0.88 -15.10
CA TYR A 401 -20.61 -0.43 -14.20
C TYR A 401 -21.55 -1.50 -13.65
N THR A 402 -21.15 -2.78 -13.70
CA THR A 402 -21.90 -3.89 -13.07
C THR A 402 -21.16 -4.44 -11.86
N ASP A 403 -21.87 -5.23 -11.04
CA ASP A 403 -21.27 -5.95 -9.92
C ASP A 403 -20.21 -6.99 -10.34
N TRP A 404 -20.07 -7.30 -11.64
CA TRP A 404 -18.95 -8.11 -12.13
C TRP A 404 -17.60 -7.45 -11.82
N THR A 405 -17.48 -6.13 -11.95
CA THR A 405 -16.24 -5.42 -11.56
C THR A 405 -15.93 -5.61 -10.08
N ILE A 406 -16.97 -5.61 -9.23
CA ILE A 406 -16.82 -5.80 -7.78
C ILE A 406 -16.45 -7.26 -7.47
N GLY A 407 -17.05 -8.22 -8.17
CA GLY A 407 -16.71 -9.64 -8.09
C GLY A 407 -15.26 -9.92 -8.49
N HIS A 408 -14.78 -9.30 -9.57
CA HIS A 408 -13.39 -9.37 -10.02
C HIS A 408 -12.42 -8.84 -8.96
N VAL A 409 -12.72 -7.64 -8.44
CA VAL A 409 -11.91 -7.01 -7.37
C VAL A 409 -11.83 -7.92 -6.14
N HIS A 410 -12.95 -8.45 -5.66
CA HIS A 410 -12.96 -9.29 -4.46
C HIS A 410 -12.37 -10.68 -4.69
N SER A 411 -12.42 -11.20 -5.92
CA SER A 411 -11.74 -12.45 -6.28
C SER A 411 -10.22 -12.34 -6.10
N GLY A 412 -9.63 -11.19 -6.48
CA GLY A 412 -8.20 -10.93 -6.27
C GLY A 412 -7.85 -10.32 -4.90
N ALA A 413 -8.80 -9.70 -4.20
CA ALA A 413 -8.53 -9.05 -2.92
C ALA A 413 -8.70 -9.98 -1.71
N LEU A 414 -9.66 -10.91 -1.76
CA LEU A 414 -9.90 -11.88 -0.68
C LEU A 414 -9.13 -13.19 -0.87
N GLY A 415 -9.02 -13.66 -2.12
CA GLY A 415 -8.19 -14.80 -2.48
C GLY A 415 -6.75 -14.36 -2.67
#